data_AF-A0AAU1HS07-F1
#
_entry.id   AF-A0AAU1HS07-F1
#
_cell.length_a   1.000
_cell.length_b   1.000
_cell.length_c   1.000
_cell.angle_alpha   90.00
_cell.angle_beta   90.00
_cell.angle_gamma   90.00
#
_symmetry.space_group_name_H-M   'P 1'
#
loop_
_entity.id
_entity.type
_entity.pdbx_description
1 polymer ?
#
loop_
_entity_poly.entity_id
_entity_poly.type
_entity_poly.pdbx_seq_one_letter_code
_entity_poly.pdbx_strand_id
1 'polypeptide(L)' 'MSGPTGEIYRIDWLPGTDVLHGTCHCGREHTAQDPVEMWEWMLAHPRGHRLQGPEGHEPRGTSS' A
#
# COMPACT_ATOMS: atom_id res chain seq x y z
N MET A 1 -20.28 11.24 -16.01
CA MET A 1 -18.82 11.40 -16.05
C MET A 1 -18.27 10.89 -14.73
N SER A 2 -17.85 9.64 -14.66
CA SER A 2 -17.12 9.13 -13.49
C SER A 2 -15.70 9.69 -13.61
N GLY A 3 -15.37 10.71 -12.80
CA GLY A 3 -13.98 11.12 -12.65
C GLY A 3 -13.14 9.93 -12.15
N PRO A 4 -11.81 9.94 -12.33
CA PRO A 4 -10.97 8.90 -11.74
C PRO A 4 -11.33 8.82 -10.26
N THR A 5 -11.76 7.65 -9.79
CA THR A 5 -11.95 7.40 -8.37
C THR A 5 -10.63 7.75 -7.69
N GLY A 6 -10.58 8.88 -7.00
CA GLY A 6 -9.33 9.49 -6.54
C GLY A 6 -8.48 8.51 -5.72
N GLU A 7 -7.18 8.76 -5.64
CA GLU A 7 -6.28 7.99 -4.79
C GLU A 7 -6.77 8.06 -3.33
N ILE A 8 -7.34 6.96 -2.84
CA ILE A 8 -7.81 6.87 -1.45
C ILE A 8 -6.66 6.35 -0.59
N TYR A 9 -6.28 7.16 0.39
CA TYR A 9 -5.38 6.79 1.48
C TYR A 9 -6.20 6.57 2.75
N ARG A 10 -5.93 5.50 3.50
CA ARG A 10 -6.61 5.22 4.78
C ARG A 10 -5.60 5.19 5.91
N ILE A 11 -5.93 5.84 7.02
CA ILE A 11 -5.13 5.81 8.25
C ILE A 11 -6.08 5.47 9.40
N ASP A 12 -5.73 4.42 10.14
CA ASP A 12 -6.41 3.99 11.34
C ASP A 12 -5.46 4.12 12.53
N TRP A 13 -5.97 4.56 13.70
CA TRP A 13 -5.22 4.47 14.95
C TRP A 13 -5.38 3.09 15.57
N LEU A 14 -4.29 2.48 16.02
CA LEU A 14 -4.34 1.23 16.77
C LEU A 14 -4.79 1.50 18.22
N PRO A 15 -5.90 0.90 18.69
CA PRO A 15 -6.44 1.18 20.02
C PRO A 15 -5.42 0.96 21.14
N GLY A 16 -5.36 1.90 22.09
CA GLY A 16 -4.46 1.83 23.23
C GLY A 16 -3.00 2.20 22.92
N THR A 17 -2.72 2.72 21.72
CA THR A 17 -1.40 3.16 21.30
C THR A 17 -1.47 4.47 20.52
N ASP A 18 -0.31 5.11 20.34
CA ASP A 18 -0.13 6.23 19.39
C ASP A 18 0.30 5.74 17.98
N VAL A 19 0.12 4.45 17.68
CA VAL A 19 0.51 3.88 16.39
C VAL A 19 -0.57 4.13 15.35
N LEU A 20 -0.16 4.65 14.20
CA LEU A 20 -0.94 4.79 12.98
C LEU A 20 -0.72 3.57 12.10
N HIS A 21 -1.79 3.01 11.55
CA HIS A 21 -1.77 2.02 10.47
C HIS A 21 -2.25 2.69 9.19
N GLY A 22 -1.35 2.89 8.24
CA GLY A 22 -1.63 3.46 6.94
C GLY A 22 -1.80 2.40 5.84
N THR A 23 -2.82 2.55 5.01
CA THR A 23 -3.00 1.82 3.75
C THR A 23 -2.89 2.79 2.57
N CYS A 24 -1.92 2.55 1.69
CA CYS A 24 -1.74 3.31 0.45
C CYS A 24 -2.81 2.91 -0.58
N HIS A 25 -3.10 3.79 -1.56
CA HIS A 25 -4.03 3.49 -2.65
C HIS A 25 -3.63 2.26 -3.49
N CYS A 26 -2.34 1.85 -3.46
CA CYS A 26 -1.83 0.64 -4.10
C CYS A 26 -2.01 -0.65 -3.27
N GLY A 27 -2.60 -0.55 -2.08
CA GLY A 27 -2.88 -1.67 -1.19
C GLY A 27 -1.74 -2.05 -0.24
N ARG A 28 -0.61 -1.36 -0.27
CA ARG A 28 0.46 -1.60 0.71
C ARG A 28 0.11 -0.99 2.07
N GLU A 29 0.58 -1.63 3.13
CA GLU A 29 0.37 -1.24 4.52
C GLU A 29 1.69 -0.82 5.17
N HIS A 30 1.60 0.08 6.15
CA HIS A 30 2.72 0.51 6.99
C HIS A 30 2.23 1.02 8.35
N THR A 31 3.09 0.96 9.35
CA THR A 31 2.81 1.46 10.70
C THR A 31 3.87 2.44 11.14
N ALA A 32 3.46 3.60 11.65
CA ALA A 32 4.35 4.61 12.21
C ALA A 32 3.70 5.26 13.43
N GLN A 33 4.49 5.78 14.36
CA GLN A 33 3.97 6.60 15.47
C GLN A 33 3.95 8.09 15.11
N ASP A 34 4.85 8.52 14.21
CA ASP A 34 4.91 9.90 13.75
C ASP A 34 3.92 10.12 12.59
N PRO A 35 2.97 11.06 12.71
CA PRO A 35 2.09 11.44 11.61
C PRO A 35 2.85 11.94 10.37
N VAL A 36 3.97 12.62 10.54
CA VAL A 36 4.78 13.13 9.42
C VAL A 36 5.40 11.96 8.65
N GLU A 37 6.03 11.03 9.36
CA GLU A 37 6.58 9.79 8.77
C GLU A 37 5.50 9.04 7.98
N MET A 38 4.29 8.91 8.54
CA MET A 38 3.16 8.26 7.86
C MET A 38 2.80 8.97 6.55
N TRP A 39 2.71 10.30 6.54
CA TRP A 39 2.39 11.06 5.33
C TRP A 39 3.51 11.03 4.29
N GLU A 40 4.77 11.14 4.72
CA GLU A 40 5.94 11.00 3.85
C GLU A 40 5.93 9.65 3.14
N TRP A 41 5.61 8.58 3.87
CA TRP A 41 5.46 7.24 3.33
C TRP A 41 4.33 7.14 2.29
N MET A 42 3.14 7.69 2.59
CA MET A 42 1.98 7.64 1.67
C MET A 42 2.23 8.36 0.35
N LEU A 43 2.89 9.52 0.42
CA LEU A 43 3.17 10.37 -0.74
C LEU A 43 4.41 9.92 -1.53
N ALA A 44 5.20 8.98 -1.00
CA ALA A 44 6.37 8.42 -1.68
C ALA A 44 6.02 7.43 -2.79
N HIS A 45 4.74 7.16 -3.08
CA HIS A 45 4.33 6.34 -4.22
C HIS A 45 4.81 6.98 -5.55
N PRO A 46 5.36 6.21 -6.50
CA PRO A 46 5.56 4.75 -6.52
C PRO A 46 6.91 4.29 -5.95
N ARG A 47 7.79 5.21 -5.54
CA ARG A 47 9.20 4.93 -5.22
C ARG A 47 9.37 3.98 -4.02
N GLY A 48 8.44 3.95 -3.06
CA GLY A 48 8.46 3.03 -1.91
C GLY A 48 7.59 1.77 -2.04
N HIS A 49 6.71 1.73 -3.05
CA HIS A 49 5.58 0.79 -3.10
C HIS A 49 5.32 0.29 -4.52
N ARG A 50 6.38 0.01 -5.28
CA ARG A 50 6.23 -0.53 -6.63
C ARG A 50 5.45 -1.82 -6.53
N LEU A 51 4.33 -1.89 -7.26
CA LEU A 51 3.57 -3.13 -7.41
C LEU A 51 4.56 -4.19 -7.89
N GLN A 52 4.88 -5.16 -7.03
CA GLN A 52 5.36 -6.43 -7.54
C GLN A 52 4.14 -6.97 -8.29
N GLY A 53 4.16 -6.83 -9.62
CA GLY A 53 3.16 -7.45 -10.48
C GLY A 53 3.08 -8.94 -10.11
N PRO A 54 1.96 -9.61 -10.42
CA PRO A 54 1.85 -11.04 -10.13
C PRO A 54 3.06 -11.72 -10.73
N GLU A 55 3.98 -12.18 -9.88
CA GLU A 55 5.01 -13.11 -10.32
C GLU A 55 4.22 -14.30 -10.82
N GLY A 56 4.12 -14.40 -12.14
CA GLY A 56 3.44 -15.48 -12.82
C GLY A 56 4.06 -16.77 -12.31
N HIS A 57 3.36 -17.42 -11.39
CA HIS A 57 3.54 -18.84 -11.16
C HIS A 57 3.02 -19.52 -12.43
N GLU A 58 3.89 -19.58 -13.44
CA GLU A 58 3.65 -20.38 -14.63
C GLU A 58 3.57 -21.84 -14.16
N PRO A 59 2.43 -22.53 -14.30
CA PRO A 59 2.37 -23.93 -13.97
C PRO A 59 3.25 -24.63 -14.99
N ARG A 60 4.35 -25.22 -14.52
CA ARG A 60 5.26 -26.09 -15.28
C ARG A 60 4.45 -26.95 -16.25
N GLY A 61 4.50 -26.61 -17.54
CA GLY A 61 4.01 -27.46 -18.60
C GLY A 61 4.73 -28.79 -18.52
N THR A 62 3.98 -29.87 -18.30
CA THR A 62 4.48 -31.24 -18.36
C THR A 62 4.94 -31.54 -19.79
N SER A 63 6.22 -31.86 -19.93
CA SER A 63 6.83 -32.35 -21.17
C SER A 63 6.10 -33.60 -21.69
N SER A 64 5.91 -33.68 -23.00
CA SER A 64 5.66 -34.92 -23.76
C SER A 64 6.88 -35.25 -24.61
#